data_AF-A0A534S1E7-F1
#
_entry.id   AF-A0A534S1E7-F1
#
_cell.length_a   1.000
_cell.length_b   1.000
_cell.length_c   1.000
_cell.angle_alpha   90.00
_cell.angle_beta   90.00
_cell.angle_gamma   90.00
#
_symmetry.space_group_name_H-M   'P 1'
#
loop_
_entity.id
_entity.type
_entity.pdbx_description
1 polymer ?
#
loop_
_entity_poly.entity_id
_entity_poly.type
_entity_poly.pdbx_seq_one_letter_code
_entity_poly.pdbx_strand_id
1 'polypeptide(L)' 'MRSVSSARKNKHLILDQVKLKKAQKVLGARTETETIERALEQVIREADKDRRAWAATEKLIRSGIQIKDVFGRVDGR' A
#
# COMPACT_ATOMS: atom_id res chain seq x y z
N MET A 1 11.18 18.27 -6.43
CA MET A 1 11.10 17.10 -5.52
C MET A 1 11.19 17.62 -4.08
N ARG A 2 10.17 17.41 -3.24
CA ARG A 2 10.26 17.76 -1.82
C ARG A 2 11.30 16.83 -1.18
N SER A 3 12.48 17.36 -0.88
CA SER A 3 13.45 16.68 -0.02
C SER A 3 12.85 16.64 1.38
N VAL A 4 12.24 15.51 1.73
CA VAL A 4 11.97 15.21 3.14
C VAL A 4 13.34 15.02 3.76
N SER A 5 13.76 16.00 4.56
CA SER A 5 14.95 15.86 5.41
C SER A 5 14.82 14.53 6.16
N SER A 6 15.62 13.54 5.78
CA SER A 6 15.55 12.23 6.42
C SER A 6 16.17 12.41 7.80
N ALA A 7 15.34 12.57 8.83
CA ALA A 7 15.76 12.46 10.22
C ALA A 7 16.04 10.99 10.56
N ARG A 8 16.93 10.34 9.80
CA ARG A 8 17.40 8.99 10.07
C ARG A 8 18.09 9.00 11.41
N LYS A 9 17.54 8.24 12.35
CA LYS A 9 18.11 8.06 13.69
C LYS A 9 18.46 6.59 13.84
N ASN A 10 19.70 6.30 14.24
CA ASN A 10 20.09 4.95 14.61
C ASN A 10 19.40 4.60 15.93
N LYS A 11 18.53 3.58 15.89
CA LYS A 11 17.79 3.06 17.04
C LYS A 11 18.09 1.58 17.18
N HIS A 12 18.23 1.12 18.41
CA HIS A 12 18.40 -0.30 18.71
C HIS A 12 17.01 -0.91 18.88
N LEU A 13 16.53 -1.60 17.84
CA LEU A 13 15.23 -2.26 17.82
C LEU A 13 15.43 -3.77 17.95
N ILE A 14 14.57 -4.43 18.73
CA ILE A 14 14.52 -5.90 18.77
C ILE A 14 13.47 -6.33 17.75
N LEU A 15 13.91 -7.00 16.69
CA LEU A 15 13.05 -7.46 15.60
C LEU A 15 13.17 -8.98 15.43
N ASP A 16 12.06 -9.59 15.03
CA ASP A 16 12.04 -11.01 14.64
C ASP A 16 12.85 -11.21 13.35
N GLN A 17 13.98 -11.88 13.50
CA GLN A 17 14.95 -12.12 12.43
C GLN A 17 14.40 -13.01 11.31
N VAL A 18 13.47 -13.92 11.62
CA VAL A 18 12.85 -14.79 10.61
C VAL A 18 11.92 -13.96 9.73
N LYS A 19 11.13 -13.05 10.33
CA LYS A 19 10.27 -12.13 9.58
C LYS A 19 11.09 -11.16 8.74
N LEU A 20 12.19 -10.63 9.29
CA LEU A 20 13.06 -9.69 8.58
C LEU A 20 13.70 -10.32 7.35
N LYS A 21 14.22 -11.55 7.45
CA LYS A 21 14.75 -12.30 6.30
C LYS A 21 13.70 -12.62 5.25
N LYS A 22 12.46 -12.93 5.65
CA LYS A 22 11.35 -13.15 4.70
C LYS A 22 11.01 -11.86 3.97
N ALA A 23 10.86 -10.75 4.70
CA ALA A 23 10.60 -9.43 4.13
C ALA A 23 11.72 -9.03 3.16
N GLN A 24 12.99 -9.27 3.51
CA GLN A 24 14.13 -8.96 2.65
C GLN A 24 14.04 -9.66 1.29
N LYS A 25 13.63 -10.95 1.27
CA LYS A 25 13.41 -11.72 0.04
C LYS A 25 12.24 -11.17 -0.76
N VAL A 26 11.10 -10.93 -0.12
CA VAL A 26 9.88 -10.41 -0.77
C VAL A 26 10.11 -9.04 -1.40
N LEU A 27 10.84 -8.16 -0.69
CA LEU A 27 11.11 -6.80 -1.12
C LEU A 27 12.36 -6.65 -1.99
N GLY A 28 13.08 -7.75 -2.26
CA GLY A 28 14.32 -7.75 -3.04
C GLY A 28 15.39 -6.81 -2.49
N ALA A 29 15.47 -6.69 -1.16
CA ALA A 29 16.40 -5.79 -0.48
C ALA A 29 17.74 -6.49 -0.18
N ARG A 30 18.84 -5.73 -0.18
CA ARG A 30 20.19 -6.23 0.09
C ARG A 30 20.53 -6.18 1.57
N THR A 31 19.96 -5.23 2.31
CA THR A 31 20.24 -5.03 3.75
C THR A 31 18.96 -5.00 4.58
N GLU A 32 19.09 -5.23 5.88
CA GLU A 32 17.99 -5.10 6.84
C GLU A 32 17.43 -3.68 6.86
N THR A 33 18.30 -2.66 6.88
CA THR A 33 17.88 -1.25 6.82
C THR A 33 17.10 -0.96 5.54
N GLU A 34 17.59 -1.40 4.38
CA GLU A 34 16.87 -1.24 3.11
C GLU A 34 15.53 -1.97 3.12
N THR A 35 15.46 -3.14 3.75
CA THR A 35 14.22 -3.90 3.92
C THR A 35 13.20 -3.09 4.71
N ILE A 36 13.62 -2.48 5.83
CA ILE A 36 12.75 -1.67 6.68
C ILE A 36 12.29 -0.41 5.93
N GLU A 37 13.20 0.32 5.29
CA GLU A 37 12.87 1.54 4.54
C GLU A 37 11.87 1.24 3.41
N ARG A 38 12.09 0.18 2.63
CA ARG A 38 11.16 -0.23 1.56
C ARG A 38 9.81 -0.66 2.10
N ALA A 39 9.78 -1.41 3.21
CA ALA A 39 8.54 -1.83 3.84
C ALA A 39 7.71 -0.62 4.30
N LEU A 40 8.37 0.37 4.92
CA LEU A 40 7.71 1.60 5.35
C LEU A 40 7.17 2.40 4.16
N GLU A 41 7.96 2.56 3.10
CA GLU A 41 7.53 3.27 1.89
C GLU A 41 6.35 2.56 1.20
N GLN A 42 6.38 1.22 1.16
CA GLN A 42 5.28 0.44 0.60
C GLN A 42 3.98 0.64 1.40
N VAL A 43 4.03 0.55 2.72
CA VAL A 43 2.83 0.71 3.58
C VAL A 43 2.25 2.13 3.46
N ILE A 44 3.10 3.16 3.42
CA ILE A 44 2.65 4.55 3.21
C ILE A 44 1.96 4.68 1.84
N ARG A 45 2.58 4.12 0.80
CA ARG A 45 2.03 4.17 -0.56
C ARG A 45 0.70 3.41 -0.68
N GLU A 46 0.57 2.28 -0.01
CA GLU A 46 -0.68 1.51 0.05
C GLU A 46 -1.78 2.32 0.74
N ALA A 47 -1.51 2.88 1.92
CA ALA A 47 -2.46 3.73 2.62
C ALA A 47 -2.92 4.94 1.78
N ASP A 48 -2.01 5.58 1.04
CA ASP A 48 -2.33 6.68 0.13
C ASP A 48 -3.16 6.25 -1.09
N LYS A 49 -2.96 5.03 -1.60
CA LYS A 49 -3.80 4.47 -2.66
C LYS A 49 -5.20 4.19 -2.13
N ASP A 50 -5.31 3.55 -0.98
CA ASP A 50 -6.60 3.18 -0.37
C ASP A 50 -7.42 4.42 -0.07
N ARG A 51 -6.79 5.45 0.50
CA ARG A 51 -7.43 6.75 0.75
C ARG A 51 -7.98 7.37 -0.54
N ARG A 52 -7.21 7.34 -1.63
CA ARG A 52 -7.63 7.90 -2.92
C ARG A 52 -8.74 7.08 -3.56
N ALA A 53 -8.64 5.76 -3.51
CA ALA A 53 -9.66 4.86 -4.01
C ALA A 53 -10.98 5.10 -3.26
N TRP A 54 -10.93 5.19 -1.93
CA TRP A 54 -12.10 5.49 -1.12
C TRP A 54 -12.72 6.85 -1.44
N ALA A 55 -11.89 7.90 -1.56
CA ALA A 55 -12.37 9.23 -1.93
C ALA A 55 -13.00 9.25 -3.34
N ALA A 56 -12.49 8.47 -4.28
CA ALA A 56 -13.08 8.32 -5.61
C ALA A 56 -14.43 7.59 -5.54
N THR A 57 -14.53 6.50 -4.77
CA THR A 57 -15.77 5.76 -4.54
C THR A 57 -16.83 6.64 -3.88
N GLU A 58 -16.45 7.43 -2.88
CA GLU A 58 -17.37 8.36 -2.22
C GLU A 58 -17.91 9.42 -3.20
N LYS A 59 -17.04 9.99 -4.04
CA LYS A 59 -17.45 10.92 -5.10
C LYS A 59 -18.38 10.25 -6.12
N LEU A 60 -18.08 9.01 -6.52
CA LEU A 60 -18.91 8.23 -7.43
C LEU A 60 -20.32 8.04 -6.87
N ILE A 61 -20.43 7.60 -5.61
CA ILE A 61 -21.72 7.41 -4.92
C ILE A 61 -22.48 8.75 -4.85
N ARG A 62 -21.81 9.84 -4.45
CA ARG A 62 -22.45 11.16 -4.36
C ARG A 62 -22.89 11.74 -5.70
N SER A 63 -22.21 11.38 -6.79
CA SER A 63 -22.54 11.88 -8.14
C SER A 63 -23.82 11.28 -8.73
N GLY A 64 -24.45 10.30 -8.06
CA GLY A 64 -25.75 9.76 -8.46
C GLY A 64 -25.73 8.94 -9.75
N ILE A 65 -24.56 8.38 -10.11
CA ILE A 65 -24.39 7.58 -11.33
C ILE A 65 -25.30 6.34 -11.28
N GLN A 66 -26.07 6.13 -12.36
CA GLN A 66 -26.85 4.92 -12.54
C GLN A 66 -25.99 3.83 -13.19
N ILE A 67 -25.65 2.80 -12.42
CA ILE A 67 -24.96 1.62 -12.92
C ILE A 67 -26.02 0.74 -13.60
N LYS A 68 -26.00 0.69 -14.93
CA LYS A 68 -26.78 -0.28 -15.70
C LYS A 68 -25.96 -1.55 -15.86
N ASP A 69 -26.56 -2.68 -15.49
CA ASP A 69 -25.97 -3.99 -15.76
C ASP A 69 -25.88 -4.21 -17.27
N VAL A 70 -24.65 -4.32 -17.77
CA VAL A 70 -24.35 -4.51 -19.19
C VAL A 70 -24.39 -5.98 -19.59
N PHE A 71 -24.35 -6.90 -18.62
CA PHE A 71 -24.36 -8.34 -18.87
C PHE A 71 -25.75 -8.97 -18.80
N GLY A 72 -26.78 -8.14 -18.60
CA GLY A 72 -28.22 -8.44 -18.74
C GLY A 72 -28.60 -9.89 -18.49
N ARG A 73 -29.03 -10.22 -17.26
CA ARG A 73 -29.38 -11.59 -16.81
C ARG A 73 -28.38 -12.60 -17.38
N VAL A 74 -27.27 -12.77 -16.67
CA VAL A 74 -26.54 -14.04 -16.70
C VAL A 74 -27.55 -15.13 -16.30
N ASP A 75 -28.24 -15.65 -17.31
CA ASP A 75 -29.18 -16.74 -17.18
C ASP A 75 -28.39 -17.91 -16.62
N GLY A 76 -28.68 -18.24 -15.36
CA GLY A 76 -28.20 -19.45 -14.74
C GLY A 76 -28.77 -20.64 -15.49
N ARG A 77 -27.96 -21.24 -16.34
CA ARG A 77 -28.19 -22.56 -16.90
C ARG A 77 -26.90 -23.36 -16.86
#